data_AF-A0A2E7JTT2-F1
#
_entry.id   AF-A0A2E7JTT2-F1
#
_cell.length_a   1.000
_cell.length_b   1.000
_cell.length_c   1.000
_cell.angle_alpha   90.00
_cell.angle_beta   90.00
_cell.angle_gamma   90.00
#
_symmetry.space_group_name_H-M   'P 1'
#
loop_
_entity.id
_entity.type
_entity.pdbx_description
1 polymer ?
#
loop_
_entity_poly.entity_id
_entity_poly.type
_entity_poly.pdbx_seq_one_letter_code
_entity_poly.pdbx_strand_id
1 'polypeptide(L)'
;MNALIIAIGVLLVLAGGVSGSYLQLQRARRMRRRDRSYEVDVPHLHYIGAGIGALAGLGIGGLAAYYLALNQQASIFAWIGRLSYALIIWAAGGHLLTLVHIGLHLYREDLAWGKQGGPGRQTLGGRRLRLLGQLRGEHRHYIDIKSRDEEVLEELVGFLGDPLTHVRRDLTRIPLYGYLGTVCGILLTAQELSQIDEATQTFKALSAMADGLVLAFKTTLVGLLAYLPLRKVADYLQLRLATQEDAWTRAREAGA
;
A
#
# COMPACT_ATOMS: atom_id res chain seq x y z
N MET A 1 -20.54 -24.69 22.03
CA MET A 1 -19.74 -24.00 20.99
C MET A 1 -18.54 -24.89 20.69
N ASN A 2 -18.51 -25.55 19.53
CA ASN A 2 -17.65 -26.72 19.28
C ASN A 2 -16.17 -26.36 19.23
N ALA A 3 -15.31 -27.10 19.95
CA ALA A 3 -13.85 -26.98 19.91
C ALA A 3 -13.29 -27.01 18.47
N LEU A 4 -13.98 -27.70 17.56
CA LEU A 4 -13.72 -27.72 16.13
C LEU A 4 -13.76 -26.33 15.47
N ILE A 5 -14.77 -25.50 15.78
CA ILE A 5 -14.90 -24.14 15.21
C ILE A 5 -13.77 -23.24 15.71
N ILE A 6 -13.41 -23.38 16.98
CA ILE A 6 -12.28 -22.65 17.58
C ILE A 6 -10.97 -23.08 16.91
N ALA A 7 -10.74 -24.39 16.74
CA ALA A 7 -9.55 -24.91 16.06
C ALA A 7 -9.46 -24.43 14.61
N ILE A 8 -10.55 -24.48 13.85
CA ILE A 8 -10.61 -23.96 12.47
C ILE A 8 -10.33 -22.46 12.45
N GLY A 9 -10.91 -21.68 13.37
CA GLY A 9 -10.68 -20.25 13.47
C GLY A 9 -9.20 -19.91 13.73
N VAL A 10 -8.56 -20.60 14.67
CA VAL A 10 -7.12 -20.43 14.96
C VAL A 10 -6.28 -20.79 13.73
N LEU A 11 -6.60 -21.90 13.06
CA LEU A 11 -5.90 -22.31 11.84
C LEU A 11 -6.04 -21.28 10.72
N LEU A 12 -7.23 -20.70 10.51
CA LEU A 12 -7.46 -19.65 9.50
C LEU A 12 -6.64 -18.40 9.79
N VAL A 13 -6.56 -17.98 11.05
CA VAL A 13 -5.74 -16.84 11.47
C VAL A 13 -4.27 -17.10 11.17
N LEU A 14 -3.74 -18.24 11.62
CA LEU A 14 -2.34 -18.60 11.42
C LEU A 14 -1.99 -18.76 9.93
N ALA A 15 -2.82 -19.47 9.18
CA ALA A 15 -2.65 -19.65 7.74
C ALA A 15 -2.71 -18.30 7.00
N GLY A 16 -3.63 -17.41 7.41
CA GLY A 16 -3.71 -16.04 6.90
C GLY A 16 -2.41 -15.27 7.13
N GLY A 17 -1.89 -15.28 8.36
CA GLY A 17 -0.62 -14.63 8.71
C GLY A 17 0.58 -15.15 7.91
N VAL A 18 0.72 -16.48 7.80
CA VAL A 18 1.80 -17.11 7.02
C VAL A 18 1.68 -16.76 5.54
N SER A 19 0.47 -16.85 4.97
CA SER A 19 0.23 -16.55 3.55
C SER A 19 0.49 -15.08 3.23
N GLY A 20 -0.01 -14.17 4.06
CA GLY A 20 0.21 -12.74 3.90
C GLY A 20 1.68 -12.37 4.00
N SER A 21 2.40 -12.93 5.00
CA SER A 21 3.84 -12.76 5.18
C SER A 21 4.62 -13.22 3.94
N TYR A 22 4.32 -14.42 3.45
CA TYR A 22 4.97 -14.99 2.27
C TYR A 22 4.78 -14.13 1.02
N LEU A 23 3.55 -13.66 0.76
CA LEU A 23 3.23 -12.86 -0.42
C LEU A 23 3.96 -11.52 -0.41
N GLN A 24 3.97 -10.80 0.71
CA GLN A 24 4.68 -9.52 0.83
C GLN A 24 6.20 -9.70 0.88
N LEU A 25 6.70 -10.80 1.45
CA LEU A 25 8.11 -11.17 1.38
C LEU A 25 8.55 -11.36 -0.07
N GLN A 26 7.77 -12.06 -0.89
CA GLN A 26 8.07 -12.20 -2.32
C GLN A 26 8.06 -10.86 -3.04
N ARG A 27 7.08 -9.99 -2.74
CA ARG A 27 7.02 -8.64 -3.31
C ARG A 27 8.24 -7.79 -2.94
N ALA A 28 8.64 -7.80 -1.66
CA ALA A 28 9.84 -7.13 -1.18
C ALA A 28 11.13 -7.68 -1.81
N ARG A 29 11.21 -9.00 -2.04
CA ARG A 29 12.34 -9.61 -2.77
C ARG A 29 12.42 -9.13 -4.22
N ARG A 30 11.27 -8.98 -4.90
CA ARG A 30 11.22 -8.43 -6.27
C ARG A 30 11.67 -6.95 -6.29
N MET A 31 11.19 -6.14 -5.33
CA MET A 31 11.64 -4.76 -5.16
C MET A 31 13.15 -4.67 -4.95
N ARG A 32 13.71 -5.50 -4.07
CA ARG A 32 15.17 -5.54 -3.83
C ARG A 32 15.98 -5.97 -5.05
N ARG A 33 15.44 -6.88 -5.89
CA ARG A 33 16.10 -7.24 -7.16
C ARG A 33 16.16 -6.04 -8.11
N ARG A 34 15.11 -5.22 -8.17
CA ARG A 34 15.11 -3.95 -8.90
C ARG A 34 16.10 -2.96 -8.28
N ASP A 35 16.12 -2.79 -6.96
CA ASP A 35 17.06 -1.87 -6.29
C ASP A 35 18.52 -2.18 -6.65
N ARG A 36 18.87 -3.48 -6.71
CA ARG A 36 20.22 -3.93 -7.06
C ARG A 36 20.67 -3.55 -8.47
N SER A 37 19.76 -3.41 -9.45
CA SER A 37 20.16 -2.95 -10.79
C SER A 37 20.57 -1.48 -10.80
N TYR A 38 20.21 -0.73 -9.75
CA TYR A 38 20.60 0.66 -9.51
C TYR A 38 21.73 0.79 -8.48
N GLU A 39 22.38 -0.32 -8.10
CA GLU A 39 23.41 -0.37 -7.04
C GLU A 39 22.94 0.16 -5.66
N VAL A 40 21.62 0.20 -5.43
CA VAL A 40 21.04 0.57 -4.14
C VAL A 40 20.56 -0.69 -3.42
N ASP A 41 20.72 -0.74 -2.11
CA ASP A 41 20.17 -1.84 -1.31
C ASP A 41 19.51 -1.31 -0.05
N VAL A 42 18.26 -1.71 0.20
CA VAL A 42 17.56 -1.48 1.47
C VAL A 42 17.63 -2.77 2.28
N PRO A 43 18.70 -2.98 3.09
CA PRO A 43 18.76 -4.11 3.99
C PRO A 43 17.53 -4.11 4.89
N HIS A 44 17.00 -5.31 5.14
CA HIS A 44 15.81 -5.58 5.95
C HIS A 44 14.44 -5.28 5.31
N LEU A 45 14.36 -4.79 4.06
CA LEU A 45 13.05 -4.59 3.38
C LEU A 45 12.18 -5.86 3.37
N HIS A 46 12.82 -7.02 3.23
CA HIS A 46 12.16 -8.31 3.23
C HIS A 46 11.55 -8.68 4.60
N TYR A 47 12.19 -8.32 5.71
CA TYR A 47 11.62 -8.50 7.06
C TYR A 47 10.45 -7.55 7.29
N ILE A 48 10.58 -6.29 6.85
CA ILE A 48 9.49 -5.31 6.91
C ILE A 48 8.29 -5.79 6.10
N GLY A 49 8.53 -6.25 4.86
CA GLY A 49 7.49 -6.81 4.00
C GLY A 49 6.82 -8.03 4.63
N ALA A 50 7.60 -8.97 5.16
CA ALA A 50 7.06 -10.12 5.88
C ALA A 50 6.19 -9.71 7.09
N GLY A 51 6.63 -8.71 7.87
CA GLY A 51 5.86 -8.19 9.01
C GLY A 51 4.54 -7.54 8.60
N ILE A 52 4.57 -6.63 7.60
CA ILE A 52 3.36 -6.00 7.05
C ILE A 52 2.40 -7.07 6.52
N GLY A 53 2.93 -8.05 5.79
CA GLY A 53 2.15 -9.16 5.26
C GLY A 53 1.54 -10.04 6.34
N ALA A 54 2.29 -10.34 7.41
CA ALA A 54 1.79 -11.11 8.53
C ALA A 54 0.62 -10.39 9.21
N LEU A 55 0.74 -9.09 9.50
CA LEU A 55 -0.32 -8.30 10.12
C LEU A 55 -1.58 -8.24 9.25
N ALA A 56 -1.42 -7.97 7.94
CA ALA A 56 -2.55 -7.97 7.00
C ALA A 56 -3.21 -9.36 6.92
N GLY A 57 -2.41 -10.41 6.84
CA GLY A 57 -2.87 -11.80 6.78
C GLY A 57 -3.61 -12.25 8.04
N LEU A 58 -3.09 -11.91 9.22
CA LEU A 58 -3.75 -12.16 10.51
C LEU A 58 -5.08 -11.41 10.59
N GLY A 59 -5.15 -10.17 10.11
CA GLY A 59 -6.40 -9.41 10.04
C GLY A 59 -7.45 -10.09 9.15
N ILE A 60 -7.05 -10.54 7.96
CA ILE A 60 -7.95 -11.26 7.04
C ILE A 60 -8.40 -12.61 7.63
N GLY A 61 -7.47 -13.39 8.18
CA GLY A 61 -7.79 -14.67 8.82
C GLY A 61 -8.67 -14.50 10.06
N GLY A 62 -8.47 -13.43 10.83
CA GLY A 62 -9.30 -13.05 11.97
C GLY A 62 -10.72 -12.67 11.57
N LEU A 63 -10.88 -11.90 10.49
CA LEU A 63 -12.21 -11.62 9.92
C LEU A 63 -12.91 -12.89 9.47
N ALA A 64 -12.20 -13.79 8.78
CA ALA A 64 -12.76 -15.07 8.36
C ALA A 64 -13.21 -15.91 9.56
N ALA A 65 -12.37 -16.04 10.58
CA ALA A 65 -12.71 -16.76 11.82
C ALA A 65 -13.90 -16.13 12.56
N TYR A 66 -13.93 -14.79 12.66
CA TYR A 66 -15.01 -14.05 13.30
C TYR A 66 -16.35 -14.28 12.58
N TYR A 67 -16.40 -14.13 11.26
CA TYR A 67 -17.64 -14.32 10.50
C TYR A 67 -18.08 -15.78 10.40
N LEU A 68 -17.14 -16.72 10.42
CA LEU A 68 -17.44 -18.15 10.53
C LEU A 68 -18.15 -18.48 11.86
N ALA A 69 -17.80 -17.78 12.94
CA ALA A 69 -18.37 -17.98 14.26
C ALA A 69 -19.72 -17.28 14.46
N LEU A 70 -19.95 -16.12 13.82
CA LEU A 70 -21.10 -15.27 14.12
C LEU A 70 -22.43 -15.76 13.53
N ASN A 71 -22.45 -16.15 12.24
CA ASN A 71 -23.66 -16.67 11.59
C ASN A 71 -23.37 -17.21 10.18
N GLN A 72 -23.56 -18.52 9.95
CA GLN A 72 -23.37 -19.14 8.63
C GLN A 72 -24.57 -18.99 7.69
N GLN A 73 -25.75 -18.64 8.21
CA GLN A 73 -26.96 -18.44 7.41
C GLN A 73 -27.07 -17.02 6.82
N ALA A 74 -25.97 -16.28 6.78
CA ALA A 74 -25.96 -14.94 6.20
C ALA A 74 -26.19 -14.99 4.68
N SER A 75 -26.97 -14.04 4.15
CA SER A 75 -27.22 -13.93 2.72
C SER A 75 -25.93 -13.64 1.93
N ILE A 76 -25.98 -13.85 0.62
CA ILE A 76 -24.82 -13.66 -0.25
C ILE A 76 -24.31 -12.21 -0.22
N PHE A 77 -25.21 -11.22 -0.14
CA PHE A 77 -24.84 -9.81 -0.04
C PHE A 77 -24.08 -9.50 1.26
N ALA A 78 -24.45 -10.12 2.38
CA ALA A 78 -23.71 -9.96 3.62
C ALA A 78 -22.29 -10.54 3.50
N TRP A 79 -22.11 -11.69 2.85
CA TRP A 79 -20.78 -12.26 2.61
C TRP A 79 -19.91 -11.39 1.70
N ILE A 80 -20.45 -10.87 0.60
CA ILE A 80 -19.72 -9.96 -0.29
C ILE A 80 -19.37 -8.66 0.46
N GLY A 81 -20.31 -8.12 1.24
CA GLY A 81 -20.07 -6.93 2.06
C GLY A 81 -18.97 -7.17 3.11
N ARG A 82 -18.91 -8.35 3.72
CA ARG A 82 -17.84 -8.73 4.66
C ARG A 82 -16.49 -8.95 3.96
N LEU A 83 -16.49 -9.50 2.75
CA LEU A 83 -15.28 -9.69 1.94
C LEU A 83 -14.59 -8.35 1.63
N SER A 84 -15.36 -7.26 1.54
CA SER A 84 -14.81 -5.92 1.33
C SER A 84 -13.74 -5.53 2.35
N TYR A 85 -13.90 -5.94 3.63
CA TYR A 85 -12.89 -5.69 4.67
C TYR A 85 -11.57 -6.39 4.36
N ALA A 86 -11.63 -7.63 3.86
CA ALA A 86 -10.43 -8.37 3.48
C ALA A 86 -9.72 -7.71 2.30
N LEU A 87 -10.48 -7.21 1.30
CA LEU A 87 -9.93 -6.46 0.17
C LEU A 87 -9.26 -5.15 0.61
N ILE A 88 -9.88 -4.41 1.55
CA ILE A 88 -9.32 -3.19 2.12
C ILE A 88 -7.98 -3.49 2.81
N ILE A 89 -7.94 -4.49 3.70
CA ILE A 89 -6.72 -4.86 4.44
C ILE A 89 -5.61 -5.31 3.48
N TRP A 90 -5.96 -6.15 2.51
CA TRP A 90 -5.02 -6.63 1.49
C TRP A 90 -4.41 -5.49 0.69
N ALA A 91 -5.24 -4.60 0.16
CA ALA A 91 -4.80 -3.46 -0.63
C ALA A 91 -3.96 -2.49 0.21
N ALA A 92 -4.43 -2.14 1.42
CA ALA A 92 -3.71 -1.27 2.34
C ALA A 92 -2.31 -1.79 2.67
N GLY A 93 -2.17 -3.09 2.96
CA GLY A 93 -0.87 -3.71 3.22
C GLY A 93 0.08 -3.65 2.02
N GLY A 94 -0.43 -3.88 0.80
CA GLY A 94 0.37 -3.78 -0.43
C GLY A 94 0.86 -2.36 -0.72
N HIS A 95 -0.01 -1.37 -0.55
CA HIS A 95 0.36 0.03 -0.71
C HIS A 95 1.33 0.49 0.37
N LEU A 96 1.11 0.09 1.63
CA LEU A 96 2.01 0.41 2.74
C LEU A 96 3.43 -0.09 2.48
N LEU A 97 3.61 -1.34 2.02
CA LEU A 97 4.95 -1.84 1.67
C LEU A 97 5.63 -0.98 0.61
N THR A 98 4.89 -0.56 -0.41
CA THR A 98 5.44 0.23 -1.52
C THR A 98 5.82 1.63 -1.04
N LEU A 99 4.99 2.26 -0.21
CA LEU A 99 5.28 3.57 0.39
C LEU A 99 6.48 3.50 1.35
N VAL A 100 6.60 2.44 2.16
CA VAL A 100 7.76 2.24 3.04
C VAL A 100 9.03 2.05 2.22
N HIS A 101 8.98 1.28 1.14
CA HIS A 101 10.12 1.10 0.23
C HIS A 101 10.61 2.44 -0.34
N ILE A 102 9.72 3.24 -0.91
CA ILE A 102 10.03 4.57 -1.45
C ILE A 102 10.55 5.50 -0.33
N GLY A 103 9.87 5.51 0.82
CA GLY A 103 10.23 6.35 1.95
C GLY A 103 11.61 6.03 2.52
N LEU A 104 12.00 4.74 2.56
CA LEU A 104 13.34 4.34 3.01
C LEU A 104 14.43 4.82 2.05
N HIS A 105 14.18 4.82 0.74
CA HIS A 105 15.11 5.36 -0.25
C HIS A 105 15.25 6.89 -0.11
N LEU A 106 14.13 7.62 -0.06
CA LEU A 106 14.14 9.07 0.10
C LEU A 106 14.79 9.50 1.42
N TYR A 107 14.48 8.83 2.53
CA TYR A 107 15.09 9.11 3.82
C TYR A 107 16.61 8.91 3.81
N ARG A 108 17.10 7.89 3.08
CA ARG A 108 18.53 7.66 2.94
C ARG A 108 19.21 8.71 2.06
N GLU A 109 18.55 9.16 0.99
CA GLU A 109 19.02 10.30 0.21
C GLU A 109 19.12 11.55 1.09
N ASP A 110 18.06 11.90 1.82
CA ASP A 110 18.06 13.06 2.72
C ASP A 110 19.25 13.03 3.69
N LEU A 111 19.49 11.88 4.32
CA LEU A 111 20.63 11.68 5.22
C LEU A 111 21.98 11.75 4.51
N ALA A 112 22.08 11.27 3.28
CA ALA A 112 23.31 11.23 2.52
C ALA A 112 23.72 12.62 2.03
N TRP A 113 22.75 13.43 1.59
CA TRP A 113 22.97 14.82 1.18
C TRP A 113 23.28 15.75 2.36
N GLY A 114 22.87 15.40 3.59
CA GLY A 114 23.22 16.14 4.80
C GLY A 114 24.65 15.90 5.33
N LYS A 115 25.40 14.95 4.78
CA LYS A 115 26.78 14.63 5.23
C LYS A 115 27.82 15.48 4.52
N GLN A 116 28.86 15.88 5.26
CA GLN A 116 30.07 16.45 4.65
C GLN A 116 30.72 15.39 3.73
N GLY A 117 30.83 15.72 2.45
CA GLY A 117 31.35 14.81 1.41
C GLY A 117 30.33 14.34 0.36
N GLY A 118 29.04 14.69 0.51
CA GLY A 118 28.00 14.38 -0.48
C GLY A 118 27.44 12.96 -0.37
N PRO A 119 26.54 12.57 -1.29
CA PRO A 119 25.83 11.30 -1.23
C PRO A 119 26.78 10.10 -1.38
N GLY A 120 26.61 9.10 -0.52
CA GLY A 120 27.45 7.89 -0.53
C GLY A 120 27.21 6.99 -1.75
N ARG A 121 28.10 6.00 -1.96
CA ARG A 121 28.06 5.11 -3.15
C ARG A 121 26.78 4.27 -3.31
N GLN A 122 26.06 4.02 -2.23
CA GLN A 122 24.84 3.18 -2.22
C GLN A 122 23.55 4.01 -2.24
N THR A 123 23.58 5.18 -2.86
CA THR A 123 22.41 6.04 -3.04
C THR A 123 22.26 6.41 -4.52
N LEU A 124 21.06 6.76 -4.95
CA LEU A 124 20.73 7.26 -6.29
C LEU A 124 21.54 8.53 -6.59
N GLY A 125 21.62 9.45 -5.61
CA GLY A 125 22.46 10.66 -5.73
C GLY A 125 23.94 10.34 -5.95
N GLY A 126 24.48 9.34 -5.22
CA GLY A 126 25.87 8.90 -5.39
C GLY A 126 26.11 8.15 -6.70
N ARG A 127 25.13 7.41 -7.22
CA ARG A 127 25.18 6.85 -8.58
C ARG A 127 25.22 7.96 -9.61
N ARG A 128 24.35 8.97 -9.50
CA ARG A 128 24.34 10.11 -10.42
C ARG A 128 25.67 10.85 -10.47
N LEU A 129 26.23 11.21 -9.31
CA LEU A 129 27.51 11.95 -9.27
C LEU A 129 28.66 11.16 -9.90
N ARG A 130 28.67 9.83 -9.77
CA ARG A 130 29.65 8.97 -10.46
C ARG A 130 29.45 8.99 -11.99
N LEU A 131 28.21 8.86 -12.45
CA LEU A 131 27.88 8.93 -13.88
C LEU A 131 28.21 10.31 -14.45
N LEU A 132 27.89 11.39 -13.74
CA LEU A 132 28.27 12.75 -14.13
C LEU A 132 29.79 12.92 -14.23
N GLY A 133 30.54 12.36 -13.29
CA GLY A 133 32.01 12.33 -13.36
C GLY A 133 32.55 11.59 -14.58
N GLN A 134 31.93 10.47 -14.96
CA GLN A 134 32.27 9.72 -16.17
C GLN A 134 31.94 10.53 -17.44
N LEU A 135 30.74 11.12 -17.51
CA LEU A 135 30.30 11.96 -18.62
C LEU A 135 31.25 13.14 -18.88
N ARG A 136 31.74 13.78 -17.81
CA ARG A 136 32.74 14.85 -17.89
C ARG A 136 34.10 14.39 -18.41
N GLY A 137 34.47 13.13 -18.15
CA GLY A 137 35.71 12.53 -18.68
C GLY A 137 35.59 12.13 -20.15
N GLU A 138 34.40 11.73 -20.59
CA GLU A 138 34.14 11.24 -21.95
C GLU A 138 33.81 12.35 -22.95
N HIS A 139 33.10 13.40 -22.51
CA HIS A 139 32.59 14.46 -23.39
C HIS A 139 33.30 15.78 -23.13
N ARG A 140 33.70 16.47 -24.21
CA ARG A 140 34.36 17.79 -24.14
C ARG A 140 33.39 18.96 -24.17
N HIS A 141 32.18 18.78 -24.66
CA HIS A 141 31.21 19.84 -24.84
C HIS A 141 30.15 19.82 -23.74
N TYR A 142 29.96 20.97 -23.10
CA TYR A 142 29.03 21.12 -21.98
C TYR A 142 27.59 20.74 -22.35
N ILE A 143 27.17 21.01 -23.58
CA ILE A 143 25.83 20.68 -24.06
C ILE A 143 25.58 19.16 -24.03
N ASP A 144 26.55 18.37 -24.45
CA ASP A 144 26.46 16.90 -24.46
C ASP A 144 26.46 16.32 -23.04
N ILE A 145 27.23 16.92 -22.13
CA ILE A 145 27.25 16.54 -20.71
C ILE A 145 25.88 16.85 -20.09
N LYS A 146 25.32 18.03 -20.39
CA LYS A 146 24.05 18.48 -19.84
C LYS A 146 22.89 17.59 -20.28
N SER A 147 22.78 17.28 -21.57
CA SER A 147 21.70 16.43 -22.09
C SER A 147 21.76 15.02 -21.51
N ARG A 148 22.94 14.41 -21.47
CA ARG A 148 23.11 13.06 -20.90
C ARG A 148 22.89 13.01 -19.39
N ASP A 149 23.26 14.05 -18.65
CA ASP A 149 22.94 14.13 -17.21
C ASP A 149 21.43 14.30 -16.97
N GLU A 150 20.71 15.00 -17.85
CA GLU A 150 19.24 15.12 -17.78
C GLU A 150 18.56 13.78 -18.01
N GLU A 151 19.03 12.97 -18.97
CA GLU A 151 18.54 11.60 -19.17
C GLU A 151 18.76 10.72 -17.92
N VAL A 152 19.94 10.81 -17.30
CA VAL A 152 20.24 10.08 -16.05
C VAL A 152 19.34 10.57 -14.90
N LEU A 153 19.12 11.88 -14.79
CA LEU A 153 18.24 12.45 -13.78
C LEU A 153 16.81 11.96 -13.96
N GLU A 154 16.28 11.96 -15.18
CA GLU A 154 14.95 11.46 -15.52
C GLU A 154 14.82 9.96 -15.17
N GLU A 155 15.83 9.14 -15.46
CA GLU A 155 15.86 7.72 -15.07
C GLU A 155 15.74 7.54 -13.54
N LEU A 156 16.47 8.35 -12.77
CA LEU A 156 16.48 8.27 -11.30
C LEU A 156 15.19 8.80 -10.67
N VAL A 157 14.62 9.87 -11.24
CA VAL A 157 13.30 10.36 -10.84
C VAL A 157 12.25 9.30 -11.17
N GLY A 158 12.29 8.68 -12.35
CA GLY A 158 11.38 7.60 -12.74
C GLY A 158 11.48 6.37 -11.83
N PHE A 159 12.66 6.05 -11.30
CA PHE A 159 12.84 4.92 -10.38
C PHE A 159 11.95 5.00 -9.13
N LEU A 160 11.80 6.20 -8.52
CA LEU A 160 10.92 6.43 -7.36
C LEU A 160 9.55 7.02 -7.74
N GLY A 161 9.51 7.83 -8.79
CA GLY A 161 8.34 8.55 -9.28
C GLY A 161 7.30 7.62 -9.91
N ASP A 162 7.73 6.66 -10.74
CA ASP A 162 6.78 5.73 -11.37
C ASP A 162 6.04 4.89 -10.33
N PRO A 163 6.71 4.21 -9.37
CA PRO A 163 6.01 3.49 -8.32
C PRO A 163 5.06 4.39 -7.50
N LEU A 164 5.47 5.64 -7.23
CA LEU A 164 4.68 6.57 -6.42
C LEU A 164 3.41 7.03 -7.14
N THR A 165 3.50 7.35 -8.43
CA THR A 165 2.34 7.71 -9.26
C THR A 165 1.38 6.54 -9.40
N HIS A 166 1.89 5.32 -9.61
CA HIS A 166 1.08 4.11 -9.63
C HIS A 166 0.36 3.88 -8.30
N VAL A 167 1.06 4.04 -7.16
CA VAL A 167 0.43 3.93 -5.83
C VAL A 167 -0.67 4.98 -5.65
N ARG A 168 -0.43 6.25 -6.01
CA ARG A 168 -1.45 7.30 -5.88
C ARG A 168 -2.70 6.99 -6.70
N ARG A 169 -2.53 6.46 -7.91
CA ARG A 169 -3.63 6.01 -8.76
C ARG A 169 -4.37 4.82 -8.15
N ASP A 170 -3.64 3.80 -7.73
CA ASP A 170 -4.22 2.55 -7.23
C ASP A 170 -4.81 2.66 -5.82
N LEU A 171 -4.37 3.62 -4.99
CA LEU A 171 -4.96 3.89 -3.67
C LEU A 171 -6.46 4.20 -3.75
N THR A 172 -6.94 4.73 -4.89
CA THR A 172 -8.38 4.97 -5.13
C THR A 172 -9.22 3.70 -5.07
N ARG A 173 -8.61 2.51 -5.23
CA ARG A 173 -9.30 1.21 -5.10
C ARG A 173 -9.73 0.90 -3.66
N ILE A 174 -9.03 1.44 -2.64
CA ILE A 174 -9.39 1.19 -1.24
C ILE A 174 -10.80 1.72 -0.92
N PRO A 175 -11.13 3.00 -1.21
CA PRO A 175 -12.51 3.48 -1.09
C PRO A 175 -13.53 2.70 -1.92
N LEU A 176 -13.17 2.22 -3.12
CA LEU A 176 -14.07 1.41 -3.94
C LEU A 176 -14.45 0.09 -3.27
N TYR A 177 -13.53 -0.55 -2.54
CA TYR A 177 -13.86 -1.72 -1.73
C TYR A 177 -14.81 -1.34 -0.58
N GLY A 178 -14.60 -0.19 0.06
CA GLY A 178 -15.56 0.35 1.05
C GLY A 178 -16.95 0.52 0.47
N TYR A 179 -17.04 1.12 -0.72
CA TYR A 179 -18.28 1.33 -1.48
C TYR A 179 -18.97 0.01 -1.85
N LEU A 180 -18.23 -1.03 -2.24
CA LEU A 180 -18.79 -2.36 -2.46
C LEU A 180 -19.52 -2.86 -1.21
N GLY A 181 -18.92 -2.67 -0.03
CA GLY A 181 -19.56 -2.98 1.25
C GLY A 181 -20.82 -2.15 1.51
N THR A 182 -20.81 -0.87 1.14
CA THR A 182 -21.96 0.05 1.24
C THR A 182 -23.13 -0.42 0.38
N VAL A 183 -22.86 -0.72 -0.90
CA VAL A 183 -23.86 -1.23 -1.83
C VAL A 183 -24.47 -2.52 -1.31
N CYS A 184 -23.64 -3.46 -0.84
CA CYS A 184 -24.14 -4.70 -0.26
C CYS A 184 -25.01 -4.46 0.97
N GLY A 185 -24.62 -3.53 1.86
CA GLY A 185 -25.41 -3.18 3.04
C GLY A 185 -26.78 -2.57 2.69
N ILE A 186 -26.83 -1.69 1.67
CA ILE A 186 -28.09 -1.12 1.17
C ILE A 186 -28.97 -2.21 0.53
N LEU A 187 -28.39 -3.12 -0.25
CA LEU A 187 -29.13 -4.22 -0.86
C LEU A 187 -29.73 -5.16 0.20
N LEU A 188 -29.03 -5.41 1.31
CA LEU A 188 -29.58 -6.15 2.45
C LEU A 188 -30.80 -5.42 3.03
N THR A 189 -30.68 -4.13 3.32
CA THR A 189 -31.78 -3.32 3.83
C THR A 189 -32.99 -3.33 2.87
N ALA A 190 -32.75 -3.25 1.56
CA ALA A 190 -33.80 -3.28 0.54
C ALA A 190 -34.50 -4.64 0.43
N GLN A 191 -33.78 -5.75 0.60
CA GLN A 191 -34.38 -7.08 0.62
C GLN A 191 -35.35 -7.24 1.79
N GLU A 192 -34.96 -6.79 2.98
CA GLU A 192 -35.80 -6.87 4.18
C GLU A 192 -37.06 -5.99 4.08
N LEU A 193 -36.96 -4.81 3.46
CA LEU A 193 -38.10 -3.93 3.16
C LEU A 193 -39.15 -4.60 2.26
N SER A 194 -38.71 -5.42 1.31
CA SER A 194 -39.61 -6.08 0.35
C SER A 194 -40.45 -7.22 0.93
N GLN A 195 -40.18 -7.64 2.18
CA GLN A 195 -40.81 -8.80 2.83
C GLN A 195 -41.76 -8.44 3.98
N ILE A 196 -42.11 -7.16 4.17
CA ILE A 196 -42.96 -6.72 5.28
C ILE A 196 -44.44 -6.89 4.91
N ASP A 197 -45.12 -7.89 5.47
CA ASP A 197 -46.57 -8.13 5.27
C ASP A 197 -47.41 -7.93 6.56
N GLU A 198 -46.79 -7.93 7.75
CA GLU A 198 -47.48 -7.73 9.06
C GLU A 198 -46.69 -6.88 10.09
N ALA A 199 -47.38 -6.26 11.06
CA ALA A 199 -46.81 -5.32 12.05
C ALA A 199 -45.68 -5.90 12.94
N THR A 200 -45.74 -7.19 13.29
CA THR A 200 -44.67 -7.90 14.04
C THR A 200 -43.47 -8.25 13.15
N GLN A 201 -43.69 -8.41 11.84
CA GLN A 201 -42.60 -8.53 10.86
C GLN A 201 -41.91 -7.18 10.66
N THR A 202 -42.63 -6.07 10.82
CA THR A 202 -42.07 -4.71 10.69
C THR A 202 -40.92 -4.46 11.66
N PHE A 203 -41.01 -4.88 12.93
CA PHE A 203 -39.92 -4.72 13.90
C PHE A 203 -38.69 -5.59 13.60
N LYS A 204 -38.89 -6.84 13.14
CA LYS A 204 -37.79 -7.72 12.72
C LYS A 204 -37.11 -7.19 11.47
N ALA A 205 -37.89 -6.74 10.49
CA ALA A 205 -37.38 -6.10 9.28
C ALA A 205 -36.60 -4.82 9.64
N LEU A 206 -37.09 -3.97 10.55
CA LEU A 206 -36.38 -2.77 10.98
C LEU A 206 -35.01 -3.08 11.60
N SER A 207 -34.93 -4.14 12.42
CA SER A 207 -33.67 -4.60 13.01
C SER A 207 -32.69 -5.13 11.96
N ALA A 208 -33.16 -5.95 11.01
CA ALA A 208 -32.32 -6.49 9.93
C ALA A 208 -31.87 -5.39 8.95
N MET A 209 -32.75 -4.42 8.69
CA MET A 209 -32.44 -3.19 7.95
C MET A 209 -31.34 -2.37 8.62
N ALA A 210 -31.40 -2.23 9.95
CA ALA A 210 -30.38 -1.54 10.72
C ALA A 210 -29.02 -2.24 10.61
N ASP A 211 -28.99 -3.58 10.61
CA ASP A 211 -27.75 -4.33 10.41
C ASP A 211 -27.13 -4.09 9.01
N GLY A 212 -27.97 -4.02 7.97
CA GLY A 212 -27.53 -3.66 6.61
C GLY A 212 -26.94 -2.24 6.52
N LEU A 213 -27.60 -1.26 7.15
CA LEU A 213 -27.11 0.12 7.25
C LEU A 213 -25.80 0.20 8.05
N VAL A 214 -25.71 -0.51 9.16
CA VAL A 214 -24.49 -0.57 9.99
C VAL A 214 -23.33 -1.16 9.20
N LEU A 215 -23.56 -2.22 8.43
CA LEU A 215 -22.53 -2.78 7.55
C LEU A 215 -22.06 -1.72 6.54
N ALA A 216 -23.00 -1.03 5.88
CA ALA A 216 -22.68 -0.02 4.89
C ALA A 216 -21.84 1.15 5.44
N PHE A 217 -22.21 1.67 6.61
CA PHE A 217 -21.44 2.74 7.26
C PHE A 217 -20.06 2.26 7.71
N LYS A 218 -19.97 1.06 8.31
CA LYS A 218 -18.70 0.53 8.80
C LYS A 218 -17.71 0.23 7.68
N THR A 219 -18.15 -0.37 6.57
CA THR A 219 -17.23 -0.67 5.44
C THR A 219 -16.69 0.61 4.82
N THR A 220 -17.54 1.62 4.65
CA THR A 220 -17.13 2.95 4.16
C THR A 220 -16.11 3.59 5.09
N LEU A 221 -16.41 3.61 6.39
CA LEU A 221 -15.54 4.20 7.40
C LEU A 221 -14.17 3.52 7.43
N VAL A 222 -14.13 2.18 7.44
CA VAL A 222 -12.88 1.42 7.42
C VAL A 222 -12.09 1.68 6.14
N GLY A 223 -12.76 1.75 4.99
CA GLY A 223 -12.12 2.11 3.72
C GLY A 223 -11.47 3.50 3.78
N LEU A 224 -12.16 4.50 4.32
CA LEU A 224 -11.63 5.85 4.47
C LEU A 224 -10.47 5.92 5.47
N LEU A 225 -10.59 5.24 6.63
CA LEU A 225 -9.55 5.19 7.64
C LEU A 225 -8.27 4.51 7.13
N ALA A 226 -8.39 3.52 6.23
CA ALA A 226 -7.24 2.92 5.58
C ALA A 226 -6.67 3.84 4.47
N TYR A 227 -7.54 4.48 3.69
CA TYR A 227 -7.14 5.30 2.54
C TYR A 227 -6.44 6.61 2.94
N LEU A 228 -7.03 7.39 3.85
CA LEU A 228 -6.58 8.76 4.13
C LEU A 228 -5.12 8.85 4.62
N PRO A 229 -4.65 8.00 5.56
CA PRO A 229 -3.26 8.03 5.99
C PRO A 229 -2.30 7.65 4.86
N LEU A 230 -2.63 6.61 4.08
CA LEU A 230 -1.80 6.17 2.96
C LEU A 230 -1.70 7.23 1.87
N ARG A 231 -2.82 7.90 1.57
CA ARG A 231 -2.85 9.02 0.63
C ARG A 231 -1.97 10.17 1.10
N LYS A 232 -2.09 10.56 2.38
CA LYS A 232 -1.27 11.62 2.97
C LYS A 232 0.22 11.29 2.91
N VAL A 233 0.60 10.04 3.18
CA VAL A 233 1.99 9.58 3.05
C VAL A 233 2.45 9.64 1.59
N ALA A 234 1.62 9.21 0.64
CA ALA A 234 1.99 9.27 -0.78
C ALA A 234 2.21 10.71 -1.26
N ASP A 235 1.33 11.64 -0.88
CA ASP A 235 1.46 13.07 -1.22
C ASP A 235 2.70 13.69 -0.54
N TYR A 236 3.01 13.29 0.70
CA TYR A 236 4.23 13.69 1.39
C TYR A 236 5.51 13.19 0.70
N LEU A 237 5.54 11.92 0.28
CA LEU A 237 6.68 11.35 -0.43
C LEU A 237 6.88 12.01 -1.81
N GLN A 238 5.80 12.47 -2.45
CA GLN A 238 5.88 13.20 -3.72
C GLN A 238 6.60 14.54 -3.53
N LEU A 239 6.23 15.28 -2.48
CA LEU A 239 6.90 16.53 -2.14
C LEU A 239 8.39 16.32 -1.82
N ARG A 240 8.69 15.27 -1.05
CA ARG A 240 10.07 14.88 -0.74
C ARG A 240 10.88 14.53 -1.99
N LEU A 241 10.28 13.80 -2.94
CA LEU A 241 10.93 13.46 -4.21
C LEU A 241 11.28 14.72 -5.01
N ALA A 242 10.37 15.69 -5.10
CA ALA A 242 10.64 16.96 -5.78
C ALA A 242 11.80 17.74 -5.11
N THR A 243 11.86 17.75 -3.77
CA THR A 243 12.98 18.38 -3.05
C THR A 243 14.32 17.68 -3.33
N GLN A 244 14.29 16.34 -3.50
CA GLN A 244 15.48 15.57 -3.88
C GLN A 244 15.91 15.83 -5.32
N GLU A 245 14.96 15.95 -6.25
CA GLU A 245 15.22 16.34 -7.63
C GLU A 245 15.90 17.72 -7.72
N ASP A 246 15.46 18.70 -6.93
CA ASP A 246 16.11 20.01 -6.82
C ASP A 246 17.53 19.92 -6.27
N ALA A 247 17.76 19.04 -5.27
CA ALA A 247 19.09 18.81 -4.72
C ALA A 247 20.03 18.18 -5.76
N TRP A 248 19.52 17.21 -6.52
CA TRP A 248 20.26 16.60 -7.62
C TRP A 248 20.58 17.66 -8.68
N THR A 249 19.60 18.42 -9.16
CA THR A 249 19.81 19.45 -10.19
C THR A 249 20.88 20.47 -9.77
N ARG A 250 20.81 21.00 -8.54
CA ARG A 250 21.82 21.93 -8.01
C ARG A 250 23.22 21.35 -7.92
N ALA A 251 23.36 20.05 -7.65
CA ALA A 251 24.68 19.41 -7.58
C ALA A 251 25.43 19.41 -8.92
N ARG A 252 24.70 19.42 -10.06
CA ARG A 252 25.33 19.61 -11.38
C ARG A 252 25.90 21.03 -11.50
N GLU A 253 25.12 22.03 -11.09
CA GLU A 253 25.47 23.44 -11.18
C GLU A 253 26.62 23.82 -10.25
N ALA A 254 26.64 23.29 -9.02
CA ALA A 254 27.70 23.56 -8.05
C ALA A 254 29.05 22.91 -8.41
N GLY A 255 29.04 21.91 -9.28
CA GLY A 255 30.26 21.27 -9.77
C GLY A 255 30.71 21.77 -11.15
N ALA A 256 29.99 22.70 -11.78
CA ALA A 256 30.37 23.35 -13.04
C ALA A 256 31.19 24.61 -12.76
#